data_AF-A0A6I7Z7X8-F1
#
_entry.id   AF-A0A6I7Z7X8-F1
#
_cell.length_a   1.000
_cell.length_b   1.000
_cell.length_c   1.000
_cell.angle_alpha   90.00
_cell.angle_beta   90.00
_cell.angle_gamma   90.00
#
_symmetry.space_group_name_H-M   'P 1'
#
loop_
_entity.id
_entity.type
_entity.pdbx_description
1 polymer ?
#
loop_
_entity_poly.entity_id
_entity_poly.type
_entity_poly.pdbx_seq_one_letter_code
_entity_poly.pdbx_strand_id
1 'polypeptide(L)'
;MIINSSKKALPLFNQLPEVADKKRARSFSDKNPLFSWHANYFNVKRKKVLLLVNDLTYFPIVLIGIDAQTKKQLGKIIPAAIEEVFQTAGIPQTKIAEYLDLAGDIEVSAGYNRVITGIINNMITSMEYHGTFNLDILVDVKHSLYLADSSYKSEFPLDNLREVFKKPLVLHDVSQEDVEKKYVVEKNWKSLADFKIVDFSDEEYDSALANNRLILAAFQQYLEQHEKLTKKTVNKHLTNIEDYLSGYLIFYGYDLAVSNFEVISDFFSWGARKNVWISESAVKKAGSSMKKFYQFLIAAGEVNESAMPEIREQLEIGVDDGIMTLEMMDDWY
;
A
#
# COMPACT_ATOMS: atom_id res chain seq x y z
N MET A 1 3.38 -4.86 -21.24
CA MET A 1 3.33 -5.52 -19.92
C MET A 1 4.13 -4.66 -18.96
N ILE A 2 3.66 -4.46 -17.72
CA ILE A 2 4.45 -3.67 -16.74
C ILE A 2 5.06 -4.58 -15.69
N ILE A 3 6.38 -4.45 -15.48
CA ILE A 3 7.10 -5.06 -14.36
C ILE A 3 7.40 -3.98 -13.31
N ASN A 4 6.72 -4.07 -12.19
CA ASN A 4 6.85 -3.25 -10.99
C ASN A 4 7.94 -3.83 -10.07
N SER A 5 9.18 -3.43 -10.29
CA SER A 5 10.33 -3.99 -9.60
C SER A 5 10.58 -3.34 -8.24
N SER A 6 10.93 -4.14 -7.23
CA SER A 6 11.46 -3.63 -5.97
C SER A 6 12.71 -2.76 -6.22
N LYS A 7 12.97 -1.79 -5.34
CA LYS A 7 14.18 -0.94 -5.43
C LYS A 7 15.46 -1.77 -5.51
N LYS A 8 15.48 -2.90 -4.78
CA LYS A 8 16.59 -3.86 -4.77
C LYS A 8 16.75 -4.52 -6.14
N ALA A 9 15.65 -4.97 -6.76
CA ALA A 9 15.66 -5.73 -8.02
C ALA A 9 15.75 -4.87 -9.28
N LEU A 10 15.48 -3.56 -9.19
CA LEU A 10 15.47 -2.65 -10.33
C LEU A 10 16.74 -2.72 -11.21
N PRO A 11 17.97 -2.84 -10.64
CA PRO A 11 19.19 -2.98 -11.44
C PRO A 11 19.28 -4.28 -12.28
N LEU A 12 18.39 -5.26 -12.09
CA LEU A 12 18.31 -6.44 -12.94
C LEU A 12 17.62 -6.15 -14.27
N PHE A 13 16.79 -5.12 -14.33
CA PHE A 13 15.99 -4.77 -15.50
C PHE A 13 16.56 -3.60 -16.31
N ASN A 14 17.81 -3.20 -16.06
CA ASN A 14 18.43 -2.03 -16.69
C ASN A 14 18.69 -2.14 -18.21
N GLN A 15 18.31 -3.25 -18.84
CA GLN A 15 18.34 -3.45 -20.30
C GLN A 15 16.95 -3.38 -20.93
N LEU A 16 15.90 -3.18 -20.13
CA LEU A 16 14.52 -3.00 -20.57
C LEU A 16 14.14 -1.52 -20.48
N PRO A 17 13.17 -1.05 -21.30
CA PRO A 17 12.71 0.32 -21.23
C PRO A 17 12.06 0.63 -19.88
N GLU A 18 12.40 1.79 -19.30
CA GLU A 18 11.65 2.35 -18.16
C GLU A 18 10.36 2.99 -18.69
N VAL A 19 9.30 2.91 -17.89
CA VAL A 19 8.03 3.57 -18.20
C VAL A 19 8.23 5.09 -18.37
N ALA A 20 7.59 5.68 -19.38
CA ALA A 20 7.68 7.11 -19.64
C ALA A 20 6.97 7.97 -18.56
N ASP A 21 5.81 7.50 -18.07
CA ASP A 21 5.04 8.16 -17.02
C ASP A 21 4.67 7.16 -15.92
N LYS A 22 5.22 7.39 -14.71
CA LYS A 22 5.03 6.54 -13.54
C LYS A 22 3.58 6.55 -13.03
N LYS A 23 2.85 7.65 -13.17
CA LYS A 23 1.44 7.72 -12.76
C LYS A 23 0.59 6.90 -13.73
N ARG A 24 0.80 7.09 -15.03
CA ARG A 24 0.11 6.30 -16.06
C ARG A 24 0.42 4.81 -15.94
N ALA A 25 1.67 4.44 -15.70
CA ALA A 25 2.07 3.05 -15.45
C ALA A 25 1.37 2.45 -14.22
N ARG A 26 1.20 3.24 -13.16
CA ARG A 26 0.45 2.82 -11.97
C ARG A 26 -1.04 2.65 -12.26
N SER A 27 -1.67 3.60 -12.95
CA SER A 27 -3.07 3.48 -13.36
C SER A 27 -3.29 2.29 -14.31
N PHE A 28 -2.35 2.02 -15.23
CA PHE A 28 -2.34 0.81 -16.03
C PHE A 28 -2.30 -0.45 -15.16
N SER A 29 -1.36 -0.52 -14.22
CA SER A 29 -1.18 -1.69 -13.35
C SER A 29 -2.43 -1.94 -12.48
N ASP A 30 -3.07 -0.88 -11.97
CA ASP A 30 -4.30 -0.97 -11.18
C ASP A 30 -5.52 -1.38 -12.03
N LYS A 31 -5.62 -0.93 -13.29
CA LYS A 31 -6.74 -1.23 -14.20
C LYS A 31 -6.59 -2.58 -14.92
N ASN A 32 -5.35 -3.00 -15.13
CA ASN A 32 -4.96 -4.20 -15.87
C ASN A 32 -4.06 -5.11 -15.03
N PRO A 33 -4.49 -5.55 -13.82
CA PRO A 33 -3.62 -6.28 -12.89
C PRO A 33 -3.16 -7.64 -13.42
N LEU A 34 -3.86 -8.24 -14.40
CA LEU A 34 -3.39 -9.47 -15.06
C LEU A 34 -2.13 -9.22 -15.92
N PHE A 35 -1.96 -8.02 -16.45
CA PHE A 35 -0.85 -7.61 -17.33
C PHE A 35 0.23 -6.83 -16.57
N SER A 36 0.14 -6.84 -15.24
CA SER A 36 1.07 -6.22 -14.30
C SER A 36 1.70 -7.27 -13.40
N TRP A 37 3.00 -7.15 -13.17
CA TRP A 37 3.79 -8.08 -12.37
C TRP A 37 4.67 -7.32 -11.41
N HIS A 38 4.75 -7.75 -10.15
CA HIS A 38 5.79 -7.27 -9.25
C HIS A 38 7.00 -8.20 -9.23
N ALA A 39 8.18 -7.61 -9.12
CA ALA A 39 9.45 -8.35 -9.16
C ALA A 39 10.31 -8.10 -7.93
N ASN A 40 10.94 -9.15 -7.42
CA ASN A 40 12.02 -9.07 -6.45
C ASN A 40 13.02 -10.20 -6.65
N TYR A 41 14.18 -10.15 -5.98
CA TYR A 41 15.12 -11.26 -6.02
C TYR A 41 15.74 -11.55 -4.66
N PHE A 42 16.21 -12.79 -4.51
CA PHE A 42 17.05 -13.26 -3.43
C PHE A 42 18.23 -14.04 -4.00
N ASN A 43 19.18 -14.43 -3.16
CA ASN A 43 20.41 -15.09 -3.61
C ASN A 43 20.46 -16.53 -3.11
N VAL A 44 20.76 -17.46 -4.02
CA VAL A 44 21.03 -18.87 -3.69
C VAL A 44 22.40 -19.22 -4.24
N LYS A 45 23.34 -19.61 -3.36
CA LYS A 45 24.74 -19.93 -3.74
C LYS A 45 25.36 -18.92 -4.72
N ARG A 46 25.21 -17.62 -4.40
CA ARG A 46 25.67 -16.45 -5.21
C ARG A 46 24.95 -16.22 -6.55
N LYS A 47 24.00 -17.08 -6.94
CA LYS A 47 23.12 -16.84 -8.09
C LYS A 47 21.90 -16.02 -7.65
N LYS A 48 21.52 -15.04 -8.46
CA LYS A 48 20.30 -14.26 -8.25
C LYS A 48 19.10 -15.07 -8.73
N VAL A 49 18.17 -15.32 -7.83
CA VAL A 49 16.88 -15.94 -8.12
C VAL A 49 15.84 -14.83 -8.17
N LEU A 50 15.36 -14.52 -9.37
CA LEU A 50 14.34 -13.52 -9.63
C LEU A 50 12.95 -14.16 -9.49
N LEU A 51 12.12 -13.55 -8.68
CA LEU A 51 10.72 -13.91 -8.49
C LEU A 51 9.84 -12.82 -9.09
N LEU A 52 9.00 -13.21 -10.04
CA LEU A 52 7.94 -12.40 -10.63
C LEU A 52 6.61 -12.90 -10.06
N VAL A 53 5.73 -12.00 -9.65
CA VAL A 53 4.39 -12.34 -9.13
C VAL A 53 3.34 -11.51 -9.86
N ASN A 54 2.34 -12.17 -10.44
CA ASN A 54 1.24 -11.50 -11.12
C ASN A 54 0.37 -10.71 -10.13
N ASP A 55 -0.04 -9.50 -10.50
CA ASP A 55 -0.74 -8.61 -9.56
C ASP A 55 -2.20 -9.01 -9.32
N LEU A 56 -2.83 -9.69 -10.29
CA LEU A 56 -4.21 -10.16 -10.17
C LEU A 56 -4.29 -11.52 -9.48
N THR A 57 -3.45 -12.47 -9.91
CA THR A 57 -3.60 -13.87 -9.52
C THR A 57 -2.65 -14.28 -8.40
N TYR A 58 -1.67 -13.45 -8.07
CA TYR A 58 -0.50 -13.79 -7.25
C TYR A 58 0.32 -14.96 -7.80
N PHE A 59 0.13 -15.32 -9.08
CA PHE A 59 0.83 -16.45 -9.65
C PHE A 59 2.34 -16.14 -9.80
N PRO A 60 3.23 -16.98 -9.25
CA PRO A 60 4.66 -16.74 -9.27
C PRO A 60 5.37 -17.37 -10.46
N ILE A 61 6.43 -16.73 -10.92
CA ILE A 61 7.41 -17.28 -11.86
C ILE A 61 8.80 -17.09 -11.27
N VAL A 62 9.55 -18.19 -11.20
CA VAL A 62 10.90 -18.24 -10.62
C VAL A 62 11.93 -18.40 -11.73
N LEU A 63 12.86 -17.44 -11.82
CA LEU A 63 13.99 -17.46 -12.73
C LEU A 63 15.31 -17.52 -11.95
N ILE A 64 16.20 -18.44 -12.29
CA ILE A 64 17.45 -18.71 -11.57
C ILE A 64 18.65 -18.24 -12.39
N GLY A 65 19.63 -17.63 -11.73
CA GLY A 65 20.91 -17.32 -12.36
C GLY A 65 20.87 -16.05 -13.22
N ILE A 66 20.22 -14.99 -12.74
CA ILE A 66 20.21 -13.71 -13.46
C ILE A 66 21.58 -13.03 -13.38
N ASP A 67 22.41 -13.25 -14.39
CA ASP A 67 23.72 -12.64 -14.59
C ASP A 67 23.69 -11.52 -15.64
N ALA A 68 24.87 -10.98 -15.99
CA ALA A 68 24.97 -9.87 -16.94
C ALA A 68 24.49 -10.21 -18.37
N GLN A 69 24.61 -11.48 -18.81
CA GLN A 69 24.13 -11.91 -20.13
C GLN A 69 22.62 -12.14 -20.08
N THR A 70 22.13 -12.82 -19.04
CA THR A 70 20.70 -13.08 -18.85
C THR A 70 19.89 -11.78 -18.80
N LYS A 71 20.41 -10.72 -18.15
CA LYS A 71 19.77 -9.39 -18.12
C LYS A 71 19.42 -8.83 -19.49
N LYS A 72 20.33 -8.96 -20.47
CA LYS A 72 20.13 -8.46 -21.84
C LYS A 72 19.01 -9.19 -22.57
N GLN A 73 18.66 -10.38 -22.11
CA GLN A 73 17.67 -11.25 -22.73
C GLN A 73 16.36 -11.32 -21.93
N LEU A 74 16.21 -10.60 -20.82
CA LEU A 74 15.01 -10.66 -19.98
C LEU A 74 13.73 -10.35 -20.74
N GLY A 75 13.79 -9.46 -21.75
CA GLY A 75 12.64 -9.14 -22.61
C GLY A 75 12.12 -10.34 -23.41
N LYS A 76 12.95 -11.36 -23.64
CA LYS A 76 12.60 -12.61 -24.32
C LYS A 76 12.37 -13.76 -23.34
N ILE A 77 13.21 -13.84 -22.29
CA ILE A 77 13.15 -14.91 -21.28
C ILE A 77 11.85 -14.85 -20.50
N ILE A 78 11.39 -13.65 -20.11
CA ILE A 78 10.19 -13.53 -19.26
C ILE A 78 8.92 -14.03 -20.00
N PRO A 79 8.62 -13.59 -21.24
CA PRO A 79 7.50 -14.17 -22.00
C PRO A 79 7.61 -15.69 -22.19
N ALA A 80 8.80 -16.20 -22.52
CA ALA A 80 9.02 -17.64 -22.70
C ALA A 80 8.81 -18.43 -21.40
N ALA A 81 9.24 -17.89 -20.26
CA ALA A 81 9.02 -18.48 -18.96
C ALA A 81 7.55 -18.45 -18.54
N ILE A 82 6.82 -17.37 -18.84
CA ILE A 82 5.36 -17.32 -18.66
C ILE A 82 4.71 -18.44 -19.44
N GLU A 83 5.06 -18.60 -20.72
CA GLU A 83 4.52 -19.63 -21.58
C GLU A 83 4.78 -21.04 -21.03
N GLU A 84 6.02 -21.38 -20.72
CA GLU A 84 6.41 -22.70 -20.18
C GLU A 84 5.67 -23.02 -18.87
N VAL A 85 5.64 -22.07 -17.93
CA VAL A 85 5.03 -22.29 -16.62
C VAL A 85 3.50 -22.34 -16.72
N PHE A 86 2.88 -21.48 -17.53
CA PHE A 86 1.42 -21.47 -17.71
C PHE A 86 0.93 -22.72 -18.44
N GLN A 87 1.67 -23.21 -19.43
CA GLN A 87 1.38 -24.50 -20.08
C GLN A 87 1.37 -25.62 -19.04
N THR A 88 2.39 -25.68 -18.17
CA THR A 88 2.47 -26.69 -17.10
C THR A 88 1.36 -26.52 -16.05
N ALA A 89 0.91 -25.28 -15.81
CA ALA A 89 -0.25 -24.98 -14.96
C ALA A 89 -1.60 -25.42 -15.57
N GLY A 90 -1.61 -25.86 -16.84
CA GLY A 90 -2.79 -26.35 -17.56
C GLY A 90 -3.54 -25.27 -18.34
N ILE A 91 -2.91 -24.12 -18.62
CA ILE A 91 -3.51 -23.08 -19.45
C ILE A 91 -3.36 -23.46 -20.93
N PRO A 92 -4.44 -23.41 -21.75
CA PRO A 92 -4.35 -23.74 -23.17
C PRO A 92 -3.40 -22.82 -23.93
N GLN A 93 -2.58 -23.39 -24.83
CA GLN A 93 -1.59 -22.64 -25.60
C GLN A 93 -2.18 -21.46 -26.38
N THR A 94 -3.38 -21.62 -26.93
CA THR A 94 -4.09 -20.54 -27.63
C THR A 94 -4.37 -19.35 -26.74
N LYS A 95 -4.70 -19.60 -25.46
CA LYS A 95 -4.95 -18.55 -24.47
C LYS A 95 -3.68 -17.90 -23.96
N ILE A 96 -2.58 -18.64 -23.87
CA ILE A 96 -1.27 -18.07 -23.52
C ILE A 96 -0.80 -17.13 -24.63
N ALA A 97 -0.93 -17.53 -25.89
CA ALA A 97 -0.59 -16.68 -27.03
C ALA A 97 -1.46 -15.41 -27.07
N GLU A 98 -2.78 -15.52 -26.86
CA GLU A 98 -3.69 -14.38 -26.72
C GLU A 98 -3.25 -13.43 -25.59
N TYR A 99 -2.88 -13.99 -24.43
CA TYR A 99 -2.38 -13.20 -23.30
C TYR A 99 -1.09 -12.45 -23.64
N LEU A 100 -0.09 -13.11 -24.23
CA LEU A 100 1.21 -12.50 -24.54
C LEU A 100 1.09 -11.44 -25.64
N ASP A 101 0.22 -11.65 -26.62
CA ASP A 101 -0.08 -10.66 -27.67
C ASP A 101 -0.72 -9.40 -27.07
N LEU A 102 -1.75 -9.56 -26.23
CA LEU A 102 -2.37 -8.45 -25.50
C LEU A 102 -1.41 -7.78 -24.52
N ALA A 103 -0.53 -8.54 -23.88
CA ALA A 103 0.41 -8.01 -22.91
C ALA A 103 1.41 -7.06 -23.58
N GLY A 104 1.86 -7.34 -24.81
CA GLY A 104 2.85 -6.55 -25.53
C GLY A 104 4.22 -6.49 -24.84
N ASP A 105 5.06 -5.55 -25.28
CA ASP A 105 6.43 -5.39 -24.80
C ASP A 105 6.52 -5.06 -23.30
N ILE A 106 7.65 -5.43 -22.69
CA ILE A 106 7.88 -5.20 -21.26
C ILE A 106 8.42 -3.78 -21.03
N GLU A 107 7.75 -3.04 -20.16
CA GLU A 107 8.23 -1.81 -19.55
C GLU A 107 8.42 -1.98 -18.04
N VAL A 108 9.36 -1.25 -17.46
CA VAL A 108 9.75 -1.39 -16.05
C VAL A 108 9.41 -0.14 -15.27
N SER A 109 8.79 -0.33 -14.10
CA SER A 109 8.46 0.73 -13.14
C SER A 109 8.94 0.34 -11.74
N ALA A 110 8.96 1.33 -10.83
CA ALA A 110 9.21 1.09 -9.42
C ALA A 110 7.97 0.44 -8.76
N GLY A 111 8.20 -0.61 -7.98
CA GLY A 111 7.16 -1.29 -7.23
C GLY A 111 6.45 -0.37 -6.23
N TYR A 112 5.13 -0.46 -6.19
CA TYR A 112 4.28 0.40 -5.35
C TYR A 112 3.28 -0.40 -4.50
N ASN A 113 2.98 -1.65 -4.86
CA ASN A 113 1.97 -2.44 -4.17
C ASN A 113 2.59 -3.23 -2.99
N ARG A 114 2.39 -2.70 -1.78
CA ARG A 114 2.88 -3.32 -0.54
C ARG A 114 2.24 -4.68 -0.22
N VAL A 115 1.02 -4.94 -0.71
CA VAL A 115 0.36 -6.25 -0.49
C VAL A 115 1.10 -7.32 -1.27
N ILE A 116 1.35 -7.07 -2.57
CA ILE A 116 2.14 -7.97 -3.41
C ILE A 116 3.57 -8.08 -2.89
N THR A 117 4.16 -6.99 -2.41
CA THR A 117 5.47 -7.01 -1.75
C THR A 117 5.50 -7.96 -0.56
N GLY A 118 4.45 -7.96 0.29
CA GLY A 118 4.32 -8.90 1.40
C GLY A 118 4.19 -10.35 0.94
N ILE A 119 3.44 -10.61 -0.13
CA ILE A 119 3.29 -11.94 -0.73
C ILE A 119 4.62 -12.44 -1.29
N ILE A 120 5.32 -11.61 -2.07
CA ILE A 120 6.66 -11.89 -2.59
C ILE A 120 7.62 -12.26 -1.46
N ASN A 121 7.62 -11.50 -0.36
CA ASN A 121 8.49 -11.80 0.77
C ASN A 121 8.12 -13.13 1.43
N ASN A 122 6.83 -13.46 1.59
CA ASN A 122 6.41 -14.77 2.09
C ASN A 122 6.85 -15.91 1.16
N MET A 123 6.77 -15.72 -0.16
CA MET A 123 7.25 -16.69 -1.16
C MET A 123 8.76 -16.87 -1.09
N ILE A 124 9.52 -15.78 -0.99
CA ILE A 124 10.98 -15.82 -0.81
C ILE A 124 11.33 -16.56 0.47
N THR A 125 10.69 -16.24 1.60
CA THR A 125 10.88 -16.94 2.87
C THR A 125 10.59 -18.44 2.72
N SER A 126 9.47 -18.83 2.12
CA SER A 126 9.14 -20.24 1.86
C SER A 126 10.24 -20.95 1.06
N MET A 127 10.73 -20.31 0.00
CA MET A 127 11.81 -20.84 -0.84
C MET A 127 13.18 -20.88 -0.12
N GLU A 128 13.49 -19.93 0.76
CA GLU A 128 14.73 -19.91 1.55
C GLU A 128 14.76 -21.02 2.59
N TYR A 129 13.62 -21.37 3.19
CA TYR A 129 13.52 -22.41 4.22
C TYR A 129 13.28 -23.82 3.66
N HIS A 130 12.56 -23.95 2.54
CA HIS A 130 12.10 -25.24 2.03
C HIS A 130 12.55 -25.53 0.58
N GLY A 131 13.13 -24.56 -0.11
CA GLY A 131 13.49 -24.67 -1.52
C GLY A 131 14.71 -25.56 -1.77
N THR A 132 14.61 -26.39 -2.81
CA THR A 132 15.71 -27.24 -3.29
C THR A 132 16.04 -26.87 -4.73
N PHE A 133 16.94 -25.91 -4.90
CA PHE A 133 17.21 -25.30 -6.21
C PHE A 133 18.12 -26.17 -7.08
N ASN A 134 17.65 -26.45 -8.29
CA ASN A 134 18.52 -26.82 -9.40
C ASN A 134 19.11 -25.53 -10.00
N LEU A 135 20.41 -25.32 -9.84
CA LEU A 135 21.05 -24.08 -10.30
C LEU A 135 21.45 -24.08 -11.77
N ASP A 136 21.23 -25.19 -12.48
CA ASP A 136 21.60 -25.36 -13.88
C ASP A 136 20.44 -25.08 -14.85
N ILE A 137 19.25 -24.82 -14.31
CA ILE A 137 18.07 -24.38 -15.07
C ILE A 137 17.87 -22.87 -14.92
N LEU A 138 17.32 -22.24 -15.95
CA LEU A 138 16.96 -20.82 -15.93
C LEU A 138 15.53 -20.61 -15.44
N VAL A 139 14.57 -21.40 -15.94
CA VAL A 139 13.16 -21.34 -15.55
C VAL A 139 12.89 -22.47 -14.56
N ASP A 140 12.50 -22.13 -13.33
CA ASP A 140 12.18 -23.13 -12.30
C ASP A 140 10.67 -23.33 -12.20
N VAL A 141 10.14 -24.15 -13.12
CA VAL A 141 8.72 -24.50 -13.19
C VAL A 141 8.24 -25.16 -11.90
N LYS A 142 9.07 -26.00 -11.27
CA LYS A 142 8.73 -26.73 -10.06
C LYS A 142 8.46 -25.78 -8.88
N HIS A 143 9.35 -24.84 -8.60
CA HIS A 143 9.12 -23.88 -7.52
C HIS A 143 8.01 -22.89 -7.85
N SER A 144 7.86 -22.52 -9.12
CA SER A 144 6.74 -21.67 -9.57
C SER A 144 5.40 -22.34 -9.25
N LEU A 145 5.21 -23.62 -9.58
CA LEU A 145 3.98 -24.34 -9.27
C LEU A 145 3.81 -24.65 -7.77
N TYR A 146 4.89 -25.00 -7.08
CA TYR A 146 4.85 -25.24 -5.62
C TYR A 146 4.35 -24.01 -4.86
N LEU A 147 4.87 -22.83 -5.21
CA LEU A 147 4.40 -21.57 -4.62
C LEU A 147 2.96 -21.28 -5.06
N ALA A 148 2.59 -21.55 -6.31
CA ALA A 148 1.23 -21.32 -6.81
C ALA A 148 0.16 -22.20 -6.13
N ASP A 149 0.55 -23.35 -5.57
CA ASP A 149 -0.32 -24.30 -4.84
C ASP A 149 -0.50 -23.92 -3.36
N SER A 150 0.21 -22.91 -2.87
CA SER A 150 0.09 -22.39 -1.51
C SER A 150 -0.89 -21.23 -1.42
N SER A 151 -1.61 -21.10 -0.31
CA SER A 151 -2.54 -19.98 -0.12
C SER A 151 -1.82 -18.68 0.29
N TYR A 152 -2.17 -17.56 -0.34
CA TYR A 152 -1.74 -16.22 0.05
C TYR A 152 -2.96 -15.32 0.18
N LYS A 153 -3.12 -14.66 1.34
CA LYS A 153 -4.31 -13.82 1.60
C LYS A 153 -5.65 -14.57 1.43
N SER A 154 -5.67 -15.86 1.76
CA SER A 154 -6.83 -16.74 1.58
C SER A 154 -7.22 -17.00 0.12
N GLU A 155 -6.31 -16.71 -0.82
CA GLU A 155 -6.44 -17.00 -2.24
C GLU A 155 -5.41 -18.05 -2.67
N PHE A 156 -5.74 -18.84 -3.70
CA PHE A 156 -4.87 -19.87 -4.26
C PHE A 156 -4.42 -19.46 -5.66
N PRO A 157 -3.14 -19.10 -5.86
CA PRO A 157 -2.69 -18.52 -7.13
C PRO A 157 -2.93 -19.38 -8.37
N LEU A 158 -2.75 -20.71 -8.26
CA LEU A 158 -2.98 -21.63 -9.37
C LEU A 158 -4.45 -21.65 -9.79
N ASP A 159 -5.37 -21.67 -8.84
CA ASP A 159 -6.81 -21.64 -9.11
C ASP A 159 -7.23 -20.29 -9.68
N ASN A 160 -6.73 -19.19 -9.10
CA ASN A 160 -6.95 -17.84 -9.61
C ASN A 160 -6.51 -17.70 -11.07
N LEU A 161 -5.32 -18.21 -11.42
CA LEU A 161 -4.83 -18.21 -12.80
C LEU A 161 -5.79 -18.97 -13.72
N ARG A 162 -6.16 -20.20 -13.36
CA ARG A 162 -7.08 -21.01 -14.18
C ARG A 162 -8.44 -20.35 -14.35
N GLU A 163 -9.00 -19.76 -13.31
CA GLU A 163 -10.30 -19.06 -13.37
C GLU A 163 -10.26 -17.80 -14.24
N VAL A 164 -9.18 -17.03 -14.18
CA VAL A 164 -9.01 -15.85 -15.04
C VAL A 164 -8.97 -16.25 -16.52
N PHE A 165 -8.24 -17.30 -16.85
CA PHE A 165 -8.08 -17.77 -18.23
C PHE A 165 -9.30 -18.51 -18.80
N LYS A 166 -10.32 -18.82 -17.98
CA LYS A 166 -11.64 -19.28 -18.44
C LYS A 166 -12.49 -18.14 -19.03
N LYS A 167 -12.17 -16.88 -18.70
CA LYS A 167 -12.89 -15.69 -19.16
C LYS A 167 -12.18 -15.08 -20.39
N PRO A 168 -12.88 -14.26 -21.21
CA PRO A 168 -12.23 -13.47 -22.24
C PRO A 168 -11.15 -12.56 -21.63
N LEU A 169 -9.98 -12.52 -22.26
CA LEU A 169 -8.91 -11.62 -21.85
C LEU A 169 -9.21 -10.23 -22.38
N VAL A 170 -9.21 -9.24 -21.49
CA VAL A 170 -9.52 -7.85 -21.84
C VAL A 170 -8.41 -6.96 -21.31
N LEU A 171 -7.80 -6.20 -22.23
CA LEU A 171 -6.90 -5.11 -21.89
C LEU A 171 -7.69 -3.81 -21.94
N HIS A 172 -7.72 -3.07 -20.84
CA HIS A 172 -8.41 -1.81 -20.73
C HIS A 172 -7.47 -0.64 -21.01
N ASP A 173 -7.88 0.26 -21.90
CA ASP A 173 -7.17 1.51 -22.12
C ASP A 173 -7.16 2.39 -20.86
N VAL A 174 -6.04 3.06 -20.62
CA VAL A 174 -5.87 4.03 -19.55
C VAL A 174 -6.12 5.42 -20.12
N SER A 175 -7.27 5.99 -19.76
CA SER A 175 -7.65 7.36 -20.12
C SER A 175 -6.85 8.37 -19.31
N GLN A 176 -6.80 9.63 -19.76
CA GLN A 176 -6.20 10.71 -18.96
C GLN A 176 -6.95 10.89 -17.63
N GLU A 177 -8.27 10.68 -17.61
CA GLU A 177 -9.07 10.67 -16.39
C GLU A 177 -8.59 9.59 -15.41
N ASP A 178 -8.27 8.37 -15.88
CA ASP A 178 -7.73 7.30 -15.01
C ASP A 178 -6.36 7.67 -14.39
N VAL A 179 -5.58 8.53 -15.05
CA VAL A 179 -4.28 9.01 -14.55
C VAL A 179 -4.48 10.15 -13.54
N GLU A 180 -5.46 11.00 -13.78
CA GLU A 180 -5.74 12.20 -12.98
C GLU A 180 -6.77 11.97 -11.86
N LYS A 181 -7.44 10.81 -11.83
CA LYS A 181 -8.49 10.47 -10.88
C LYS A 181 -8.01 10.64 -9.45
N LYS A 182 -8.34 11.79 -8.86
CA LYS A 182 -8.22 12.02 -7.42
C LYS A 182 -9.39 11.33 -6.75
N TYR A 183 -9.13 10.67 -5.63
CA TYR A 183 -10.21 10.20 -4.77
C TYR A 183 -11.03 11.41 -4.32
N VAL A 184 -12.32 11.40 -4.62
CA VAL A 184 -13.24 12.44 -4.17
C VAL A 184 -13.82 12.00 -2.85
N VAL A 185 -13.57 12.80 -1.81
CA VAL A 185 -14.15 12.55 -0.50
C VAL A 185 -15.62 12.98 -0.53
N GLU A 186 -16.53 12.05 -0.23
CA GLU A 186 -17.94 12.39 -0.06
C GLU A 186 -18.12 13.14 1.27
N LYS A 187 -18.38 14.45 1.17
CA LYS A 187 -18.59 15.30 2.35
C LYS A 187 -20.06 15.35 2.71
N ASN A 188 -20.40 14.69 3.83
CA ASN A 188 -21.75 14.68 4.40
C ASN A 188 -21.79 15.26 5.84
N TRP A 189 -20.69 15.87 6.29
CA TRP A 189 -20.56 16.51 7.60
C TRP A 189 -20.51 18.05 7.46
N LYS A 190 -20.85 18.77 8.54
CA LYS A 190 -20.68 20.23 8.66
C LYS A 190 -19.20 20.57 8.77
N SER A 191 -18.74 21.68 8.17
CA SER A 191 -17.31 22.00 8.19
C SER A 191 -16.78 22.09 9.62
N LEU A 192 -15.57 21.57 9.83
CA LEU A 192 -14.91 21.65 11.13
C LEU A 192 -14.64 23.12 11.51
N ALA A 193 -14.51 24.03 10.55
CA ALA A 193 -14.36 25.47 10.84
C ALA A 193 -15.62 26.12 11.43
N ASP A 194 -16.79 25.48 11.30
CA ASP A 194 -18.07 26.03 11.75
C ASP A 194 -18.32 25.84 13.26
N PHE A 195 -17.57 24.95 13.93
CA PHE A 195 -17.71 24.75 15.37
C PHE A 195 -16.71 25.64 16.11
N LYS A 196 -17.21 26.65 16.81
CA LYS A 196 -16.44 27.49 17.72
C LYS A 196 -16.65 26.99 19.13
N ILE A 197 -15.55 26.62 19.78
CA ILE A 197 -15.61 25.69 20.92
C ILE A 197 -15.69 26.41 22.28
N VAL A 198 -15.53 27.73 22.29
CA VAL A 198 -15.44 28.54 23.51
C VAL A 198 -16.72 28.54 24.37
N ASP A 199 -17.90 28.22 23.82
CA ASP A 199 -19.19 28.25 24.55
C ASP A 199 -20.17 27.14 24.08
N PHE A 200 -19.79 25.86 24.11
CA PHE A 200 -20.74 24.79 23.79
C PHE A 200 -21.86 24.69 24.83
N SER A 201 -23.09 24.89 24.38
CA SER A 201 -24.26 24.27 25.02
C SER A 201 -24.21 22.75 24.88
N ASP A 202 -24.95 22.03 25.72
CA ASP A 202 -25.06 20.55 25.64
C ASP A 202 -25.50 20.09 24.23
N GLU A 203 -26.39 20.85 23.58
CA GLU A 203 -26.86 20.56 22.21
C GLU A 203 -25.76 20.75 21.15
N GLU A 204 -24.91 21.77 21.31
CA GLU A 204 -23.78 22.01 20.39
C GLU A 204 -22.69 20.96 20.56
N TYR A 205 -22.44 20.54 21.81
CA TYR A 205 -21.54 19.43 22.13
C TYR A 205 -21.99 18.13 21.45
N ASP A 206 -23.26 17.75 21.62
CA ASP A 206 -23.83 16.57 20.99
C ASP A 206 -23.81 16.66 19.45
N SER A 207 -24.12 17.84 18.90
CA SER A 207 -24.02 18.08 17.45
C SER A 207 -22.58 17.92 16.94
N ALA A 208 -21.58 18.35 17.70
CA ALA A 208 -20.18 18.24 17.30
C ALA A 208 -19.71 16.77 17.35
N LEU A 209 -20.09 16.02 18.38
CA LEU A 209 -19.81 14.59 18.46
C LEU A 209 -20.49 13.81 17.33
N ALA A 210 -21.75 14.14 17.00
CA ALA A 210 -22.44 13.55 15.86
C ALA A 210 -21.72 13.86 14.54
N ASN A 211 -21.21 15.07 14.37
CA ASN A 211 -20.43 15.47 13.20
C ASN A 211 -19.10 14.69 13.10
N ASN A 212 -18.39 14.51 14.21
CA ASN A 212 -17.15 13.72 14.26
C ASN A 212 -17.37 12.26 13.84
N ARG A 213 -18.52 11.65 14.16
CA ARG A 213 -18.86 10.30 13.71
C ARG A 213 -18.98 10.21 12.18
N LEU A 214 -19.55 11.23 11.53
CA LEU A 214 -19.63 11.31 10.07
C LEU A 214 -18.23 11.45 9.45
N ILE A 215 -17.39 12.28 10.04
CA ILE A 215 -15.99 12.47 9.62
C ILE A 215 -15.20 11.17 9.75
N LEU A 216 -15.33 10.46 10.86
CA LEU A 216 -14.67 9.17 11.07
C LEU A 216 -15.13 8.12 10.06
N ALA A 217 -16.43 8.08 9.73
CA ALA A 217 -16.96 7.18 8.70
C ALA A 217 -16.38 7.51 7.31
N ALA A 218 -16.30 8.79 6.93
CA ALA A 218 -15.69 9.20 5.68
C ALA A 218 -14.18 8.95 5.64
N PHE A 219 -13.49 9.17 6.77
CA PHE A 219 -12.07 8.87 6.91
C PHE A 219 -11.81 7.37 6.79
N GLN A 220 -12.68 6.52 7.35
CA GLN A 220 -12.64 5.07 7.17
C GLN A 220 -12.66 4.71 5.67
N GLN A 221 -13.64 5.25 4.93
CA GLN A 221 -13.76 5.01 3.49
C GLN A 221 -12.52 5.48 2.72
N TYR A 222 -11.98 6.65 3.05
CA TYR A 222 -10.73 7.15 2.48
C TYR A 222 -9.56 6.18 2.73
N LEU A 223 -9.39 5.69 3.95
CA LEU A 223 -8.31 4.77 4.29
C LEU A 223 -8.46 3.40 3.60
N GLU A 224 -9.69 2.92 3.42
CA GLU A 224 -9.97 1.63 2.78
C GLU A 224 -9.86 1.71 1.26
N GLN A 225 -10.42 2.75 0.64
CA GLN A 225 -10.56 2.85 -0.82
C GLN A 225 -9.38 3.55 -1.48
N HIS A 226 -8.91 4.67 -0.91
CA HIS A 226 -7.80 5.44 -1.49
C HIS A 226 -6.45 4.90 -1.02
N GLU A 227 -6.27 4.78 0.30
CA GLU A 227 -5.00 4.32 0.89
C GLU A 227 -4.83 2.79 0.86
N LYS A 228 -5.90 2.06 0.51
CA LYS A 228 -5.93 0.59 0.42
C LYS A 228 -5.39 -0.08 1.70
N LEU A 229 -5.72 0.46 2.88
CA LEU A 229 -5.31 -0.07 4.19
C LEU A 229 -6.13 -1.30 4.59
N THR A 230 -5.57 -2.15 5.45
CA THR A 230 -6.30 -3.29 6.02
C THR A 230 -7.24 -2.83 7.13
N LYS A 231 -8.37 -3.53 7.34
CA LYS A 231 -9.33 -3.23 8.43
C LYS A 231 -8.67 -3.06 9.79
N LYS A 232 -7.70 -3.92 10.14
CA LYS A 232 -6.94 -3.82 11.41
C LYS A 232 -6.19 -2.49 11.53
N THR A 233 -5.56 -2.05 10.45
CA THR A 233 -4.83 -0.77 10.40
C THR A 233 -5.79 0.41 10.41
N VAL A 234 -6.89 0.33 9.66
CA VAL A 234 -7.95 1.34 9.61
C VAL A 234 -8.53 1.59 10.99
N ASN A 235 -8.93 0.54 11.71
CA ASN A 235 -9.46 0.66 13.06
C ASN A 235 -8.49 1.36 14.01
N LYS A 236 -7.18 1.08 13.91
CA LYS A 236 -6.18 1.75 14.75
C LYS A 236 -6.08 3.24 14.46
N HIS A 237 -6.19 3.64 13.19
CA HIS A 237 -6.25 5.05 12.81
C HIS A 237 -7.54 5.69 13.34
N LEU A 238 -8.70 5.05 13.18
CA LEU A 238 -9.98 5.57 13.67
C LEU A 238 -9.95 5.83 15.18
N THR A 239 -9.48 4.88 15.98
CA THR A 239 -9.38 5.07 17.45
C THR A 239 -8.54 6.28 17.81
N ASN A 240 -7.34 6.41 17.23
CA ASN A 240 -6.46 7.54 17.54
C ASN A 240 -7.07 8.89 17.12
N ILE A 241 -7.85 8.93 16.03
CA ILE A 241 -8.50 10.16 15.57
C ILE A 241 -9.77 10.46 16.37
N GLU A 242 -10.49 9.45 16.83
CA GLU A 242 -11.60 9.63 17.76
C GLU A 242 -11.11 10.20 19.10
N ASP A 243 -9.99 9.70 19.63
CA ASP A 243 -9.34 10.25 20.83
C ASP A 243 -8.92 11.72 20.60
N TYR A 244 -8.45 12.06 19.40
CA TYR A 244 -8.08 13.44 19.05
C TYR A 244 -9.31 14.36 18.95
N LEU A 245 -10.25 14.04 18.07
CA LEU A 245 -11.40 14.90 17.79
C LEU A 245 -12.33 15.01 18.99
N SER A 246 -12.74 13.88 19.54
CA SER A 246 -13.78 13.83 20.58
C SER A 246 -13.16 13.86 21.98
N GLY A 247 -12.12 13.06 22.21
CA GLY A 247 -11.49 12.91 23.53
C GLY A 247 -10.62 14.10 23.94
N TYR A 248 -10.08 14.84 22.96
CA TYR A 248 -9.18 15.96 23.20
C TYR A 248 -9.78 17.30 22.76
N LEU A 249 -9.99 17.54 21.46
CA LEU A 249 -10.41 18.86 20.98
C LEU A 249 -11.77 19.29 21.55
N ILE A 250 -12.80 18.48 21.32
CA ILE A 250 -14.16 18.78 21.79
C ILE A 250 -14.24 18.78 23.32
N PHE A 251 -13.63 17.79 23.99
CA PHE A 251 -13.70 17.69 25.45
C PHE A 251 -13.01 18.85 26.18
N TYR A 252 -11.84 19.30 25.68
CA TYR A 252 -11.06 20.37 26.33
C TYR A 252 -11.35 21.76 25.80
N GLY A 253 -12.24 21.86 24.81
CA GLY A 253 -12.68 23.15 24.34
C GLY A 253 -11.77 23.79 23.27
N TYR A 254 -10.92 23.00 22.60
CA TYR A 254 -9.96 23.50 21.61
C TYR A 254 -10.55 23.55 20.21
N ASP A 255 -10.21 24.56 19.43
CA ASP A 255 -10.53 24.63 17.99
C ASP A 255 -10.18 23.33 17.26
N LEU A 256 -10.96 22.98 16.24
CA LEU A 256 -10.85 21.71 15.50
C LEU A 256 -9.59 21.57 14.63
N ALA A 257 -8.62 22.48 14.82
CA ALA A 257 -7.29 22.45 14.25
C ALA A 257 -7.26 22.36 12.71
N VAL A 258 -8.16 23.09 12.05
CA VAL A 258 -8.22 23.20 10.58
C VAL A 258 -7.55 24.46 10.02
N SER A 259 -7.28 25.44 10.89
CA SER A 259 -6.65 26.72 10.54
C SER A 259 -5.54 27.14 11.51
N ASN A 260 -5.51 26.60 12.72
CA ASN A 260 -4.42 26.76 13.69
C ASN A 260 -4.01 25.36 14.15
N PHE A 261 -2.75 24.99 13.94
CA PHE A 261 -2.25 23.63 14.14
C PHE A 261 -1.41 23.46 15.41
N GLU A 262 -1.20 24.50 16.21
CA GLU A 262 -0.37 24.44 17.43
C GLU A 262 -0.86 23.37 18.42
N VAL A 263 -2.19 23.22 18.54
CA VAL A 263 -2.84 22.23 19.41
C VAL A 263 -2.56 20.77 19.03
N ILE A 264 -2.02 20.51 17.83
CA ILE A 264 -1.59 19.16 17.44
C ILE A 264 -0.47 18.66 18.34
N SER A 265 0.51 19.51 18.67
CA SER A 265 1.68 19.09 19.44
C SER A 265 1.28 18.69 20.87
N ASP A 266 0.46 19.53 21.51
CA ASP A 266 -0.04 19.32 22.88
C ASP A 266 -0.85 18.03 23.06
N PHE A 267 -1.54 17.57 22.01
CA PHE A 267 -2.32 16.33 22.03
C PHE A 267 -1.48 15.11 22.46
N PHE A 268 -0.21 15.05 22.06
CA PHE A 268 0.63 13.89 22.31
C PHE A 268 1.07 13.79 23.77
N SER A 269 1.49 14.91 24.37
CA SER A 269 1.78 14.98 25.80
C SER A 269 0.52 14.71 26.64
N TRP A 270 -0.65 15.19 26.19
CA TRP A 270 -1.93 14.86 26.79
C TRP A 270 -2.22 13.35 26.74
N GLY A 271 -2.08 12.72 25.58
CA GLY A 271 -2.40 11.30 25.41
C GLY A 271 -1.47 10.39 26.22
N ALA A 272 -0.19 10.74 26.35
CA ALA A 272 0.75 10.08 27.25
C ALA A 272 0.29 10.19 28.72
N ARG A 273 0.02 11.41 29.22
CA ARG A 273 -0.48 11.63 30.60
C ARG A 273 -1.80 10.92 30.90
N LYS A 274 -2.64 10.71 29.88
CA LYS A 274 -3.93 10.03 30.00
C LYS A 274 -3.85 8.53 29.76
N ASN A 275 -2.65 7.96 29.57
CA ASN A 275 -2.45 6.54 29.25
C ASN A 275 -3.20 6.07 27.99
N VAL A 276 -3.47 6.98 27.04
CA VAL A 276 -3.99 6.62 25.70
C VAL A 276 -2.95 5.77 24.96
N TRP A 277 -1.66 6.09 25.17
CA TRP A 277 -0.53 5.32 24.69
C TRP A 277 0.43 5.04 25.83
N ILE A 278 0.98 3.82 25.87
CA ILE A 278 1.88 3.33 26.93
C ILE A 278 3.24 2.88 26.38
N SER A 279 3.59 3.33 25.18
CA SER A 279 4.89 3.01 24.57
C SER A 279 5.23 4.00 23.47
N GLU A 280 6.52 4.23 23.25
CA GLU A 280 7.07 5.01 22.14
C GLU A 280 6.48 4.57 20.78
N SER A 281 6.37 3.25 20.55
CA SER A 281 5.78 2.70 19.33
C SER A 281 4.31 3.10 19.15
N ALA A 282 3.55 3.23 20.24
CA ALA A 282 2.15 3.63 20.18
C ALA A 282 2.01 5.13 19.86
N VAL A 283 2.85 6.00 20.45
CA VAL A 283 2.91 7.44 20.15
C VAL A 283 3.26 7.68 18.68
N LYS A 284 4.30 7.00 18.16
CA LYS A 284 4.68 7.08 16.73
C LYS A 284 3.55 6.64 15.78
N LYS A 285 2.76 5.64 16.18
CA LYS A 285 1.57 5.21 15.42
C LYS A 285 0.44 6.23 15.46
N ALA A 286 0.27 6.96 16.58
CA ALA A 286 -0.65 8.07 16.66
C ALA A 286 -0.25 9.21 15.73
N GLY A 287 1.03 9.58 15.68
CA GLY A 287 1.56 10.57 14.73
C GLY A 287 1.30 10.19 13.27
N SER A 288 1.50 8.91 12.95
CA SER A 288 1.15 8.37 11.62
C SER A 288 -0.36 8.43 11.31
N SER A 289 -1.21 8.31 12.33
CA SER A 289 -2.67 8.41 12.19
C SER A 289 -3.11 9.84 11.93
N MET A 290 -2.61 10.78 12.73
CA MET A 290 -2.84 12.20 12.57
C MET A 290 -2.41 12.72 11.20
N LYS A 291 -1.21 12.32 10.74
CA LYS A 291 -0.73 12.65 9.39
C LYS A 291 -1.72 12.22 8.30
N LYS A 292 -2.25 10.99 8.38
CA LYS A 292 -3.23 10.49 7.41
C LYS A 292 -4.56 11.22 7.51
N PHE A 293 -4.98 11.58 8.72
CA PHE A 293 -6.20 12.35 8.93
C PHE A 293 -6.12 13.73 8.28
N TYR A 294 -5.01 14.45 8.45
CA TYR A 294 -4.82 15.74 7.77
C TYR A 294 -4.70 15.63 6.25
N GLN A 295 -4.09 14.55 5.73
CA GLN A 295 -4.13 14.27 4.30
C GLN A 295 -5.57 14.06 3.79
N PHE A 296 -6.40 13.37 4.57
CA PHE A 296 -7.82 13.23 4.30
C PHE A 296 -8.57 14.57 4.34
N LEU A 297 -8.31 15.42 5.35
CA LEU A 297 -8.93 16.74 5.44
C LEU A 297 -8.54 17.65 4.27
N ILE A 298 -7.29 17.56 3.79
CA ILE A 298 -6.85 18.23 2.56
C ILE A 298 -7.60 17.69 1.34
N ALA A 299 -7.73 16.36 1.23
CA ALA A 299 -8.49 15.74 0.13
C ALA A 299 -9.98 16.09 0.16
N ALA A 300 -10.54 16.34 1.35
CA ALA A 300 -11.91 16.81 1.56
C ALA A 300 -12.09 18.33 1.38
N GLY A 301 -10.99 19.08 1.22
CA GLY A 301 -11.01 20.54 1.12
C GLY A 301 -11.28 21.28 2.44
N GLU A 302 -11.19 20.61 3.59
CA GLU A 302 -11.31 21.24 4.92
C GLU A 302 -10.03 21.99 5.32
N VAL A 303 -8.88 21.55 4.80
CA VAL A 303 -7.56 22.11 5.10
C VAL A 303 -6.84 22.41 3.79
N ASN A 304 -6.16 23.56 3.71
CA ASN A 304 -5.39 23.90 2.53
C ASN A 304 -4.14 23.00 2.41
N GLU A 305 -3.83 22.50 1.21
CA GLU A 305 -2.63 21.70 0.96
C GLU A 305 -1.34 22.42 1.37
N SER A 306 -1.32 23.76 1.31
CA SER A 306 -0.18 24.58 1.75
C SER A 306 0.13 24.49 3.24
N ALA A 307 -0.81 24.02 4.08
CA ALA A 307 -0.62 23.85 5.52
C ALA A 307 0.14 22.56 5.90
N MET A 308 0.30 21.62 4.97
CA MET A 308 0.92 20.32 5.24
C MET A 308 2.35 20.41 5.82
N PRO A 309 3.23 21.36 5.44
CA PRO A 309 4.53 21.53 6.08
C PRO A 309 4.42 21.86 7.58
N GLU A 310 3.59 22.83 7.95
CA GLU A 310 3.35 23.24 9.34
C GLU A 310 2.75 22.09 10.16
N ILE A 311 1.75 21.39 9.60
CA ILE A 311 1.16 20.21 10.25
C ILE A 311 2.23 19.14 10.52
N ARG A 312 3.19 18.93 9.61
CA ARG A 312 4.27 17.94 9.83
C ARG A 312 5.20 18.35 10.95
N GLU A 313 5.54 19.64 11.03
CA GLU A 313 6.36 20.19 12.11
C GLU A 313 5.67 19.99 13.47
N GLN A 314 4.40 20.36 13.58
CA GLN A 314 3.63 20.16 14.81
C GLN A 314 3.48 18.69 15.21
N LEU A 315 3.37 17.79 14.23
CA LEU A 315 3.37 16.34 14.49
C LEU A 315 4.71 15.81 14.96
N GLU A 316 5.82 16.36 14.46
CA GLU A 316 7.17 15.96 14.87
C GLU A 316 7.42 16.39 16.32
N ILE A 317 7.16 17.68 16.63
CA ILE A 317 7.23 18.23 17.98
C ILE A 317 6.35 17.42 18.94
N GLY A 318 5.09 17.21 18.59
CA GLY A 318 4.16 16.45 19.41
C GLY A 318 4.60 15.02 19.68
N VAL A 319 5.05 14.28 18.65
CA VAL A 319 5.51 12.90 18.84
C VAL A 319 6.71 12.85 19.79
N ASP A 320 7.66 13.77 19.66
CA ASP A 320 8.82 13.85 20.55
C ASP A 320 8.40 14.18 21.99
N ASP A 321 7.53 15.19 22.18
CA ASP A 321 7.00 15.56 23.49
C ASP A 321 6.20 14.43 24.16
N GLY A 322 5.42 13.68 23.38
CA GLY A 322 4.68 12.52 23.86
C GLY A 322 5.60 11.39 24.33
N ILE A 323 6.70 11.15 23.62
CA ILE A 323 7.72 10.15 24.02
C ILE A 323 8.44 10.61 25.29
N MET A 324 8.90 11.86 25.33
CA MET A 324 9.54 12.43 26.52
C MET A 324 8.61 12.38 27.74
N THR A 325 7.31 12.63 27.55
CA THR A 325 6.32 12.55 28.63
C THR A 325 6.21 11.12 29.17
N LEU A 326 6.25 10.09 28.31
CA LEU A 326 6.24 8.69 28.77
C LEU A 326 7.50 8.34 29.55
N GLU A 327 8.67 8.71 29.06
CA GLU A 327 9.96 8.48 29.75
C GLU A 327 9.95 9.14 31.14
N MET A 328 9.48 10.39 31.21
CA MET A 328 9.33 11.10 32.48
C MET A 328 8.32 10.42 33.40
N MET A 329 7.24 9.83 32.89
CA MET A 329 6.25 9.15 33.74
C MET A 329 6.76 7.81 34.27
N ASP A 330 7.57 7.08 33.50
CA ASP A 330 8.19 5.82 33.90
C ASP A 330 9.24 6.03 35.01
N ASP A 331 9.97 7.15 34.98
CA ASP A 331 10.95 7.52 36.01
C ASP A 331 10.34 7.82 37.40
N TRP A 332 9.01 7.98 37.50
CA TRP A 332 8.32 8.33 38.74
C TRP A 332 7.81 7.11 39.52
N TYR A 333 8.00 5.89 39.00
CA TYR A 333 7.57 4.61 39.60
C TYR A 333 8.74 3.68 39.92
#